data_AF-A0A6A5TNT7-F1
#
_entry.id   AF-A0A6A5TNT7-F1
#
_cell.length_a   1.000
_cell.length_b   1.000
_cell.length_c   1.000
_cell.angle_alpha   90.00
_cell.angle_beta   90.00
_cell.angle_gamma   90.00
#
_symmetry.space_group_name_H-M   'P 1'
#
loop_
_entity.id
_entity.type
_entity.pdbx_description
1 polymer ?
#
loop_
_entity_poly.entity_id
_entity_poly.type
_entity_poly.pdbx_seq_one_letter_code
_entity_poly.pdbx_strand_id
1 'polypeptide(L)'
;MTSLKIYLYKIKAAETAECECGLIESIPHFLFCCGKWDEQRRKLRLQHRERFGDLSYALGGYSSRKEGGESIDGPIERWKPDMEVVRATIQFAMETRRLQTVSQDSASIEEDNTERQRLRIPTPTI
;
A
#
# COMPACT_ATOMS: atom_id res chain seq x y z
N MET A 1 -8.06 2.12 11.99
CA MET A 1 -7.84 2.00 10.54
C MET A 1 -6.73 2.97 10.11
N THR A 2 -5.74 2.50 9.36
CA THR A 2 -4.52 3.26 8.99
C THR A 2 -4.54 3.72 7.52
N SER A 3 -5.67 4.26 7.07
CA SER A 3 -5.90 4.71 5.69
C SER A 3 -5.16 6.01 5.37
N LEU A 4 -4.73 6.21 4.11
CA LEU A 4 -4.14 7.48 3.66
C LEU A 4 -5.17 8.61 3.70
N LYS A 5 -4.75 9.78 4.22
CA LYS A 5 -5.65 10.91 4.46
C LYS A 5 -6.34 11.39 3.20
N ILE A 6 -5.72 11.28 2.00
CA ILE A 6 -6.41 11.63 0.75
C ILE A 6 -7.70 10.84 0.53
N TYR A 7 -7.74 9.55 0.90
CA TYR A 7 -8.95 8.74 0.76
C TYR A 7 -9.95 9.05 1.86
N LEU A 8 -9.50 9.25 3.10
CA LEU A 8 -10.35 9.64 4.21
C LEU A 8 -11.05 10.98 3.94
N TYR A 9 -10.32 11.95 3.40
CA TYR A 9 -10.86 13.24 3.00
C TYR A 9 -11.94 13.10 1.91
N LYS A 10 -11.68 12.30 0.86
CA LYS A 10 -12.63 12.06 -0.23
C LYS A 10 -13.97 11.48 0.24
N ILE A 11 -13.94 10.61 1.25
CA ILE A 11 -15.15 10.03 1.85
C ILE A 11 -15.70 10.86 3.03
N LYS A 12 -15.15 12.06 3.27
CA LYS A 12 -15.52 12.95 4.39
C LYS A 12 -15.34 12.35 5.78
N ALA A 13 -14.46 11.34 5.92
CA ALA A 13 -14.07 10.75 7.20
C ALA A 13 -12.91 11.51 7.87
N ALA A 14 -12.27 12.44 7.15
CA ALA A 14 -11.27 13.36 7.69
C ALA A 14 -11.52 14.77 7.13
N GLU A 15 -11.22 15.80 7.92
CA GLU A 15 -11.39 17.20 7.55
C GLU A 15 -10.37 17.68 6.51
N THR A 16 -9.21 17.02 6.44
CA THR A 16 -8.11 17.37 5.53
C THR A 16 -7.41 16.14 4.96
N ALA A 17 -6.88 16.27 3.75
CA ALA A 17 -6.01 15.29 3.09
C ALA A 17 -4.51 15.48 3.43
N GLU A 18 -4.16 16.50 4.20
CA GLU A 18 -2.77 16.88 4.48
C GLU A 18 -2.09 15.95 5.49
N CYS A 19 -0.90 15.50 5.13
CA CYS A 19 0.05 14.87 6.04
C CYS A 19 0.54 15.89 7.08
N GLU A 20 1.08 15.41 8.19
CA GLU A 20 1.70 16.24 9.23
C GLU A 20 2.86 17.10 8.71
N CYS A 21 3.47 16.72 7.58
CA CYS A 21 4.50 17.52 6.92
C CYS A 21 3.96 18.62 5.99
N GLY A 22 2.64 18.85 5.96
CA GLY A 22 2.00 19.93 5.19
C GLY A 22 1.73 19.61 3.71
N LEU A 23 2.12 18.43 3.22
CA LEU A 23 1.80 17.98 1.86
C LEU A 23 0.62 17.02 1.85
N ILE A 24 -0.07 16.89 0.72
CA ILE A 24 -1.17 15.92 0.57
C ILE A 24 -0.67 14.48 0.75
N GLU A 25 -1.28 13.73 1.67
CA GLU A 25 -0.90 12.36 1.96
C GLU A 25 -1.44 11.38 0.91
N SER A 26 -0.67 11.19 -0.15
CA SER A 26 -0.87 10.18 -1.21
C SER A 26 0.05 8.96 -1.03
N ILE A 27 -0.15 7.89 -1.81
CA ILE A 27 0.74 6.71 -1.80
C ILE A 27 2.18 7.11 -2.17
N PRO A 28 2.45 7.84 -3.27
CA PRO A 28 3.82 8.29 -3.59
C PRO A 28 4.43 9.13 -2.48
N HIS A 29 3.65 10.05 -1.89
CA HIS A 29 4.13 10.88 -0.79
C HIS A 29 4.55 10.02 0.41
N PHE A 30 3.69 9.09 0.82
CA PHE A 30 3.96 8.17 1.92
C PHE A 30 5.20 7.30 1.68
N LEU A 31 5.32 6.70 0.49
CA LEU A 31 6.39 5.75 0.14
C LEU A 31 7.73 6.41 -0.21
N PHE A 32 7.74 7.64 -0.72
CA PHE A 32 8.96 8.22 -1.28
C PHE A 32 9.35 9.59 -0.75
N CYS A 33 8.41 10.40 -0.23
CA CYS A 33 8.65 11.83 0.02
C CYS A 33 8.51 12.29 1.47
N CYS A 34 7.68 11.64 2.30
CA CYS A 34 7.36 12.14 3.64
C CYS A 34 8.59 12.12 4.57
N GLY A 35 9.05 13.29 5.04
CA GLY A 35 10.22 13.38 5.92
C GLY A 35 10.06 12.70 7.29
N LYS A 36 8.82 12.40 7.71
CA LYS A 36 8.53 11.70 8.98
C LYS A 36 9.15 10.30 9.05
N TRP A 37 9.35 9.65 7.90
CA TRP A 37 9.75 8.23 7.82
C TRP A 37 11.12 8.02 7.18
N ASP A 38 12.00 9.02 7.25
CA ASP A 38 13.29 8.97 6.56
C ASP A 38 14.17 7.79 6.99
N GLU A 39 14.18 7.42 8.27
CA GLU A 39 14.96 6.26 8.74
C GLU A 39 14.42 4.94 8.18
N GLN A 40 13.10 4.71 8.26
CA GLN A 40 12.45 3.53 7.69
C GLN A 40 12.67 3.48 6.17
N ARG A 41 12.63 4.64 5.51
CA ARG A 41 12.78 4.78 4.06
C ARG A 41 14.20 4.50 3.57
N ARG A 42 15.22 4.62 4.43
CA ARG A 42 16.61 4.29 4.07
C ARG A 42 16.75 2.85 3.58
N LYS A 43 16.10 1.89 4.27
CA LYS A 43 16.07 0.48 3.84
C LYS A 43 15.35 0.31 2.51
N LEU A 44 14.19 0.97 2.36
CA LEU A 44 13.40 0.93 1.13
C LEU A 44 14.20 1.44 -0.07
N ARG A 45 14.88 2.57 0.10
CA ARG A 45 15.73 3.18 -0.93
C ARG A 45 16.89 2.28 -1.34
N LEU A 46 17.52 1.59 -0.38
CA LEU A 46 18.60 0.64 -0.67
C LEU A 46 18.12 -0.53 -1.54
N GLN A 47 16.90 -1.04 -1.27
CA GLN A 47 16.33 -2.16 -2.02
C GLN A 47 15.86 -1.72 -3.42
N HIS A 48 15.26 -0.54 -3.54
CA HIS A 48 14.72 -0.04 -4.82
C HIS A 48 15.79 0.48 -5.78
N ARG A 49 16.98 0.81 -5.27
CA ARG A 49 18.15 1.27 -6.06
C ARG A 49 17.77 2.41 -7.01
N GLU A 50 18.13 2.29 -8.30
CA GLU A 50 17.88 3.26 -9.37
C GLU A 50 16.39 3.44 -9.70
N ARG A 51 15.54 2.50 -9.30
CA ARG A 51 14.09 2.56 -9.51
C ARG A 51 13.33 3.17 -8.33
N PHE A 52 14.02 3.74 -7.34
CA PHE A 52 13.38 4.44 -6.23
C PHE A 52 12.49 5.58 -6.75
N GLY A 53 11.23 5.61 -6.29
CA GLY A 53 10.20 6.54 -6.76
C GLY A 53 9.31 6.00 -7.88
N ASP A 54 9.62 4.83 -8.46
CA ASP A 54 8.70 4.10 -9.34
C ASP A 54 7.62 3.39 -8.51
N LEU A 55 6.41 3.97 -8.50
CA LEU A 55 5.31 3.42 -7.72
C LEU A 55 4.88 2.03 -8.20
N SER A 56 4.82 1.80 -9.51
CA SER A 56 4.42 0.49 -10.05
C SER A 56 5.42 -0.56 -9.62
N TYR A 57 6.71 -0.30 -9.77
CA TYR A 57 7.77 -1.22 -9.35
C TYR A 57 7.70 -1.54 -7.85
N ALA A 58 7.57 -0.51 -7.01
CA ALA A 58 7.50 -0.66 -5.55
C ALA A 58 6.33 -1.54 -5.08
N LEU A 59 5.22 -1.51 -5.82
CA LEU A 59 4.01 -2.29 -5.52
C LEU A 59 3.97 -3.63 -6.24
N GLY A 60 5.03 -3.99 -6.98
CA GLY A 60 5.08 -5.24 -7.75
C GLY A 60 4.16 -5.23 -8.96
N GLY A 61 4.04 -4.07 -9.63
CA GLY A 61 3.34 -3.87 -10.88
C GLY A 61 4.30 -3.52 -12.02
N TYR A 62 3.82 -3.68 -13.26
CA TYR A 62 4.56 -3.34 -14.47
C TYR A 62 4.62 -1.81 -14.63
N SER A 63 5.82 -1.26 -14.79
CA SER A 63 6.04 0.18 -14.92
C SER A 63 5.74 0.68 -16.33
N SER A 64 5.24 1.91 -16.41
CA SER A 64 5.12 2.63 -17.69
C SER A 64 6.42 3.31 -18.11
N ARG A 65 7.45 3.28 -17.26
CA ARG A 65 8.75 3.91 -17.54
C ARG A 65 9.43 3.22 -18.72
N LYS A 66 10.02 4.03 -19.59
CA LYS A 66 10.78 3.58 -20.75
C LYS A 66 12.17 4.20 -20.74
N GLU A 67 13.15 3.46 -21.24
CA GLU A 67 14.51 3.93 -21.46
C GLU A 67 14.93 3.56 -22.89
N GLY A 68 15.44 4.52 -23.65
CA GLY A 68 15.74 4.31 -25.07
C GLY A 68 14.53 3.96 -25.94
N GLY A 69 13.31 4.23 -25.47
CA GLY A 69 12.06 3.88 -26.16
C GLY A 69 11.49 2.50 -25.79
N GLU A 70 12.26 1.68 -25.07
CA GLU A 70 11.87 0.35 -24.61
C GLU A 70 11.42 0.35 -23.15
N SER A 71 10.58 -0.62 -22.79
CA SER A 71 10.17 -0.80 -21.39
C SER A 71 11.37 -1.21 -20.53
N ILE A 72 11.54 -0.53 -19.39
CA ILE A 72 12.58 -0.93 -18.42
C ILE A 72 12.28 -2.27 -17.73
N ASP A 73 11.02 -2.71 -17.77
CA ASP A 73 10.55 -3.99 -17.23
C ASP A 73 10.68 -5.14 -18.24
N GLY A 74 11.13 -4.83 -19.47
CA GLY A 74 11.19 -5.79 -20.57
C GLY A 74 9.80 -6.22 -21.07
N PRO A 75 9.71 -7.32 -21.83
CA PRO A 75 8.44 -7.79 -22.39
C PRO A 75 7.46 -8.26 -21.31
N ILE A 76 6.20 -7.81 -21.40
CA ILE A 76 5.17 -8.09 -20.39
C ILE A 76 4.87 -9.58 -20.23
N GLU A 77 5.08 -10.40 -21.28
CA GLU A 77 4.80 -11.84 -21.28
C GLU A 77 5.74 -12.63 -20.35
N ARG A 78 6.93 -12.07 -20.06
CA ARG A 78 7.93 -12.70 -19.18
C ARG A 78 8.11 -11.94 -17.87
N TRP A 79 7.42 -10.81 -17.74
CA TRP A 79 7.58 -9.94 -16.61
C TRP A 79 7.08 -10.60 -15.33
N LYS A 80 7.85 -10.41 -14.26
CA LYS A 80 7.50 -10.82 -12.90
C LYS A 80 7.92 -9.72 -11.94
N PRO A 81 7.17 -9.52 -10.85
CA PRO A 81 7.55 -8.55 -9.85
C PRO A 81 8.83 -8.97 -9.13
N ASP A 82 9.64 -7.98 -8.77
CA ASP A 82 10.76 -8.17 -7.86
C ASP A 82 10.23 -8.34 -6.42
N MET A 83 10.24 -9.58 -5.93
CA MET A 83 9.68 -9.89 -4.62
C MET A 83 10.51 -9.35 -3.46
N GLU A 84 11.79 -9.02 -3.65
CA GLU A 84 12.59 -8.37 -2.60
C GLU A 84 12.13 -6.92 -2.42
N VAL A 85 11.90 -6.22 -3.53
CA VAL A 85 11.34 -4.87 -3.55
C VAL A 85 9.94 -4.82 -2.96
N VAL A 86 9.06 -5.74 -3.34
CA VAL A 86 7.70 -5.81 -2.78
C VAL A 86 7.73 -6.06 -1.27
N ARG A 87 8.55 -7.02 -0.81
CA ARG A 87 8.71 -7.28 0.64
C ARG A 87 9.25 -6.07 1.38
N ALA A 88 10.21 -5.35 0.80
CA ALA A 88 10.75 -4.13 1.40
C ALA A 88 9.67 -3.04 1.54
N THR A 89 8.80 -2.88 0.53
CA THR A 89 7.67 -1.94 0.57
C THR A 89 6.66 -2.32 1.65
N ILE A 90 6.31 -3.61 1.77
CA ILE A 90 5.43 -4.12 2.83
C ILE A 90 6.04 -3.88 4.22
N GLN A 91 7.32 -4.21 4.38
CA GLN A 91 8.06 -4.02 5.63
C GLN A 91 8.09 -2.54 6.04
N PHE A 92 8.32 -1.63 5.09
CA PHE A 92 8.24 -0.19 5.33
C PHE A 92 6.84 0.22 5.82
N ALA A 93 5.78 -0.27 5.17
CA ALA A 93 4.41 0.04 5.59
C ALA A 93 4.08 -0.50 7.00
N MET A 94 4.64 -1.66 7.35
CA MET A 94 4.50 -2.24 8.69
C MET A 94 5.29 -1.47 9.76
N GLU A 95 6.54 -1.10 9.48
CA GLU A 95 7.40 -0.33 10.40
C GLU A 95 6.82 1.06 10.72
N THR A 96 6.10 1.65 9.76
CA THR A 96 5.38 2.92 9.94
C THR A 96 4.00 2.75 10.57
N ARG A 97 3.60 1.51 10.91
CA ARG A 97 2.28 1.13 11.41
C ARG A 97 1.13 1.53 10.49
N ARG A 98 1.41 1.78 9.21
CA ARG A 98 0.39 2.07 8.20
C ARG A 98 -0.22 0.79 7.61
N LEU A 99 0.46 -0.32 7.81
CA LEU A 99 -0.04 -1.68 7.57
C LEU A 99 0.15 -2.49 8.85
N GLN A 100 -0.89 -3.18 9.31
CA GLN A 100 -0.82 -4.04 10.50
C GLN A 100 -0.89 -5.49 10.05
N THR A 101 -0.04 -6.34 10.61
CA THR A 101 -0.29 -7.78 10.59
C THR A 101 -1.44 -8.03 11.54
N VAL A 102 -2.53 -8.61 11.04
CA VAL A 102 -3.57 -9.14 11.91
C VAL A 102 -2.96 -10.34 12.62
N SER A 103 -2.23 -10.12 13.71
CA SER A 103 -2.09 -11.15 14.73
C SER A 103 -3.52 -11.39 15.21
N GLN A 104 -4.04 -12.58 14.95
CA GLN A 104 -5.44 -12.93 15.16
C GLN A 104 -5.83 -12.75 16.64
N ASP A 105 -6.38 -11.60 16.99
CA ASP A 105 -7.20 -11.48 18.19
C ASP A 105 -8.51 -12.21 17.88
N SER A 106 -8.63 -13.45 18.36
CA SER A 106 -9.75 -14.37 18.10
C SER A 106 -11.13 -13.73 18.32
N ALA A 107 -11.22 -12.77 19.23
CA ALA A 107 -12.45 -12.02 19.51
C ALA A 107 -12.96 -11.21 18.29
N SER A 108 -12.05 -10.60 17.52
CA SER A 108 -12.42 -9.76 16.36
C SER A 108 -12.92 -10.57 15.16
N ILE A 109 -12.46 -11.82 15.03
CA ILE A 109 -12.87 -12.74 13.97
C ILE A 109 -14.28 -13.27 14.23
N GLU A 110 -14.61 -13.56 15.49
CA GLU A 110 -15.94 -14.04 15.87
C GLU A 110 -17.02 -12.99 15.66
N GLU A 111 -16.72 -11.71 15.95
CA GLU A 111 -17.65 -10.60 15.71
C GLU A 111 -17.90 -10.36 14.21
N ASP A 112 -16.85 -10.28 13.38
CA ASP A 112 -16.99 -10.09 11.91
C ASP A 112 -17.69 -11.29 11.26
N ASN A 113 -17.41 -12.52 11.72
CA ASN A 113 -18.10 -13.71 11.21
C ASN A 113 -19.58 -13.73 11.61
N THR A 114 -19.90 -13.34 12.85
CA THR A 114 -21.28 -13.26 13.35
C THR A 114 -22.08 -12.21 12.58
N GLU A 115 -21.49 -11.03 12.32
CA GLU A 115 -22.16 -9.96 11.58
C GLU A 115 -22.41 -10.35 10.11
N ARG A 116 -21.42 -10.97 9.45
CA ARG A 116 -21.61 -11.52 8.09
C ARG A 116 -22.67 -12.61 8.04
N GLN A 117 -22.78 -13.42 9.08
CA GLN A 117 -23.78 -14.49 9.15
C GLN A 117 -25.19 -13.93 9.35
N ARG A 118 -25.35 -12.82 10.08
CA ARG A 118 -26.63 -12.10 10.25
C ARG A 118 -27.09 -11.38 8.97
N LEU A 119 -26.16 -10.96 8.12
CA LEU A 119 -26.48 -10.27 6.86
C LEU A 119 -26.78 -11.21 5.69
N ARG A 120 -26.74 -12.54 5.89
CA ARG A 120 -27.11 -13.51 4.86
C ARG A 120 -28.62 -13.46 4.60
N ILE A 121 -28.99 -13.17 3.37
CA ILE A 121 -30.37 -13.25 2.90
C ILE A 121 -30.74 -14.74 2.79
N PRO A 122 -31.86 -15.20 3.39
CA PRO A 122 -32.30 -16.58 3.26
C PRO A 122 -32.55 -16.95 1.81
N THR A 123 -31.99 -18.07 1.36
CA THR A 123 -32.24 -18.60 0.02
C THR A 123 -33.71 -19.04 -0.09
N PRO A 124 -34.47 -18.58 -1.10
CA PRO A 124 -35.85 -18.99 -1.25
C PRO A 124 -35.92 -20.49 -1.57
N THR A 125 -36.72 -21.21 -0.80
CA THR A 125 -37.04 -22.62 -1.03
C THR A 125 -38.01 -22.70 -2.21
N ILE A 126 -37.66 -23.48 -3.24
CA ILE A 126 -38.54 -23.80 -4.38
C ILE A 126 -39.61 -24.80 -3.93
#